data_AF-A0A9W9X0H5-F1
#
_entry.id   AF-A0A9W9X0H5-F1
#
_cell.length_a   1.000
_cell.length_b   1.000
_cell.length_c   1.000
_cell.angle_alpha   90.00
_cell.angle_beta   90.00
_cell.angle_gamma   90.00
#
_symmetry.space_group_name_H-M   'P 1'
#
loop_
_entity.id
_entity.type
_entity.pdbx_description
1 polymer ?
#
loop_
_entity_poly.entity_id
_entity_poly.type
_entity_poly.pdbx_seq_one_letter_code
_entity_poly.pdbx_strand_id
1 'polypeptide(L)'
;MSDTFFGSVRKEDTIYRDEVDFDKSFKIEIDFAKMEFEETLNVSGASSIFHVSYYGKPRVLKVFHNKGDPGYADDRIRDLDRSRCEIRAYCTLKRSKLCDAGVVPNFYGFMLAIDPADCAPYLDAFRHDKGLPHAILIEYLPKPLVMNCVTYTKERMQKAVNGIRQIHFDAYIGKKERDRIEFETEVIESFGWMLEEGQKKGLPPNTKYY
;
A
#
# COMPACT_ATOMS: atom_id res chain seq x y z
N MET A 1 0.47 -36.27 26.00
CA MET A 1 0.72 -34.84 25.74
C MET A 1 1.71 -34.80 24.60
N SER A 2 1.22 -34.60 23.39
CA SER A 2 2.04 -34.58 22.17
C SER A 2 2.18 -33.12 21.74
N ASP A 3 3.39 -32.60 21.86
CA ASP A 3 3.82 -31.35 21.23
C ASP A 3 3.65 -31.49 19.72
N THR A 4 2.58 -30.89 19.20
CA THR A 4 2.43 -30.72 17.75
C THR A 4 3.27 -29.53 17.34
N PHE A 5 4.55 -29.80 17.07
CA PHE A 5 5.45 -28.89 16.38
C PHE A 5 4.79 -28.47 15.06
N PHE A 6 4.26 -27.23 15.00
CA PHE A 6 3.83 -26.64 13.74
C PHE A 6 5.09 -26.47 12.87
N GLY A 7 5.27 -27.41 11.94
CA GLY A 7 6.39 -27.40 11.01
C GLY A 7 6.48 -26.04 10.30
N SER A 8 7.69 -25.49 10.25
CA SER A 8 8.06 -24.34 9.43
C SER A 8 7.42 -24.44 8.04
N VAL A 9 6.58 -23.46 7.71
CA VAL A 9 5.91 -23.36 6.40
C VAL A 9 6.98 -23.34 5.31
N ARG A 10 6.86 -24.23 4.32
CA ARG A 10 7.75 -24.26 3.16
C ARG A 10 7.26 -23.22 2.16
N LYS A 11 8.16 -22.34 1.70
CA LYS A 11 7.93 -21.28 0.71
C LYS A 11 7.13 -21.75 -0.52
N GLU A 12 7.37 -22.99 -0.89
CA GLU A 12 6.73 -23.71 -1.98
C GLU A 12 5.21 -23.90 -1.82
N ASP A 13 4.60 -23.70 -0.67
CA ASP A 13 3.12 -23.78 -0.56
C ASP A 13 2.41 -22.42 -0.75
N THR A 14 3.14 -21.35 -1.10
CA THR A 14 2.61 -19.97 -1.16
C THR A 14 2.53 -19.43 -2.60
N ILE A 15 1.75 -18.36 -2.84
CA ILE A 15 1.76 -17.64 -4.13
C ILE A 15 3.12 -16.97 -4.43
N TYR A 16 4.00 -16.92 -3.43
CA TYR A 16 5.37 -16.43 -3.52
C TYR A 16 6.40 -17.57 -3.67
N ARG A 17 5.95 -18.80 -4.00
CA ARG A 17 6.80 -19.98 -4.24
C ARG A 17 8.02 -19.64 -5.09
N ASP A 18 7.79 -18.87 -6.15
CA ASP A 18 8.81 -18.52 -7.15
C ASP A 18 9.49 -17.16 -6.89
N GLU A 19 9.04 -16.39 -5.89
CA GLU A 19 9.58 -15.05 -5.64
C GLU A 19 10.82 -15.07 -4.74
N VAL A 20 11.90 -14.44 -5.21
CA VAL A 20 13.20 -14.39 -4.54
C VAL A 20 13.36 -13.03 -3.86
N ASP A 21 13.19 -12.98 -2.54
CA ASP A 21 13.37 -11.78 -1.70
C ASP A 21 12.64 -10.52 -2.22
N PHE A 22 12.91 -9.35 -1.63
CA PHE A 22 12.48 -8.08 -2.21
C PHE A 22 13.26 -7.78 -3.49
N ASP A 23 12.62 -7.12 -4.46
CA ASP A 23 13.29 -6.64 -5.67
C ASP A 23 14.33 -5.57 -5.32
N LYS A 24 15.59 -5.98 -5.24
CA LYS A 24 16.71 -5.12 -4.82
C LYS A 24 16.95 -3.96 -5.79
N SER A 25 16.41 -3.99 -7.01
CA SER A 25 16.53 -2.87 -7.96
C SER A 25 15.78 -1.61 -7.51
N PHE A 26 14.76 -1.75 -6.64
CA PHE A 26 14.04 -0.63 -6.04
C PHE A 26 14.42 -0.36 -4.58
N LYS A 27 15.43 -1.08 -4.06
CA LYS A 27 15.97 -0.79 -2.72
C LYS A 27 16.77 0.51 -2.80
N ILE A 28 16.49 1.42 -1.86
CA ILE A 28 17.21 2.68 -1.69
C ILE A 28 17.76 2.78 -0.27
N GLU A 29 18.78 3.61 -0.10
CA GLU A 29 19.26 4.06 1.20
C GLU A 29 18.77 5.50 1.39
N ILE A 30 17.88 5.71 2.37
CA ILE A 30 17.29 7.01 2.63
C ILE A 30 18.23 7.79 3.54
N ASP A 31 18.72 8.94 3.08
CA ASP A 31 19.51 9.85 3.90
C ASP A 31 18.58 10.76 4.71
N PHE A 32 18.31 10.38 5.97
CA PHE A 32 17.45 11.15 6.86
C PHE A 32 18.00 12.54 7.17
N ALA A 33 19.31 12.80 7.02
CA ALA A 33 19.87 14.14 7.18
C ALA A 33 19.49 15.10 6.03
N LYS A 34 18.97 14.57 4.92
CA LYS A 34 18.42 15.31 3.77
C LYS A 34 16.89 15.32 3.75
N MET A 35 16.27 14.87 4.84
CA MET A 35 14.83 14.76 4.99
C MET A 35 14.33 15.72 6.07
N GLU A 36 13.33 16.50 5.72
CA GLU A 36 12.59 17.36 6.65
C GLU A 36 11.17 16.80 6.79
N PHE A 37 10.73 16.58 8.02
CA PHE A 37 9.37 16.11 8.31
C PHE A 37 8.46 17.32 8.43
N GLU A 38 7.52 17.45 7.50
CA GLU A 38 6.63 18.61 7.43
C GLU A 38 5.31 18.35 8.16
N GLU A 39 4.75 17.14 8.01
CA GLU A 39 3.46 16.79 8.62
C GLU A 39 3.35 15.27 8.87
N THR A 40 2.75 14.88 9.98
CA THR A 40 2.29 13.49 10.18
C THR A 40 0.89 13.33 9.61
N LEU A 41 0.78 12.64 8.46
CA LEU A 41 -0.48 12.45 7.74
C LEU A 41 -1.39 11.40 8.40
N ASN A 42 -0.80 10.34 8.98
CA ASN A 42 -1.57 9.29 9.64
C ASN A 42 -0.67 8.48 10.60
N VAL A 43 -1.21 8.04 11.73
CA VAL A 43 -0.59 7.07 12.63
C VAL A 43 -1.59 5.97 12.93
N SER A 44 -1.17 4.72 12.79
CA SER A 44 -1.98 3.55 13.08
C SER A 44 -1.15 2.48 13.77
N GLY A 45 -1.80 1.46 14.32
CA GLY A 45 -1.10 0.32 14.92
C GLY A 45 -0.26 -0.51 13.93
N ALA A 46 -0.27 -0.21 12.62
CA ALA A 46 0.50 -0.93 11.61
C ALA A 46 1.57 -0.07 10.91
N SER A 47 1.38 1.24 10.85
CA SER A 47 2.30 2.16 10.17
C SER A 47 2.05 3.61 10.54
N SER A 48 3.07 4.44 10.35
CA SER A 48 2.96 5.91 10.35
C SER A 48 3.28 6.45 8.96
N ILE A 49 2.55 7.49 8.53
CA ILE A 49 2.67 8.13 7.23
C ILE A 49 3.04 9.59 7.44
N PHE A 50 4.11 10.02 6.81
CA PHE A 50 4.66 11.37 6.94
C PHE A 50 4.71 12.05 5.58
N HIS A 51 4.31 13.32 5.54
CA HIS A 51 4.70 14.24 4.48
C HIS A 51 6.09 14.77 4.81
N VAL A 52 7.02 14.60 3.88
CA VAL A 52 8.42 14.98 4.05
C VAL A 52 8.92 15.74 2.83
N SER A 53 9.83 16.68 3.04
CA SER A 53 10.68 17.23 1.98
C SER A 53 11.97 16.41 1.95
N TYR A 54 12.20 15.69 0.85
CA TYR A 54 13.41 14.91 0.63
C TYR A 54 14.20 15.51 -0.53
N TYR A 55 15.40 16.02 -0.24
CA TYR A 55 16.17 16.83 -1.20
C TYR A 55 15.36 18.00 -1.79
N GLY A 56 14.56 18.68 -0.95
CA GLY A 56 13.73 19.81 -1.38
C GLY A 56 12.51 19.43 -2.24
N LYS A 57 12.19 18.13 -2.36
CA LYS A 57 11.01 17.65 -3.10
C LYS A 57 10.00 17.03 -2.14
N PRO A 58 8.70 17.36 -2.27
CA PRO A 58 7.67 16.78 -1.42
C PRO A 58 7.49 15.30 -1.74
N ARG A 59 7.46 14.47 -0.69
CA ARG A 59 7.34 13.02 -0.72
C ARG A 59 6.47 12.53 0.42
N VAL A 60 6.01 11.31 0.31
CA VAL A 60 5.41 10.57 1.42
C VAL A 60 6.39 9.49 1.85
N LEU A 61 6.78 9.53 3.12
CA LEU A 61 7.47 8.43 3.79
C LEU A 61 6.43 7.65 4.58
N LYS A 62 6.22 6.39 4.23
CA LYS A 62 5.40 5.47 5.02
C LYS A 62 6.29 4.44 5.69
N VAL A 63 6.24 4.41 7.01
CA VAL A 63 7.08 3.56 7.88
C VAL A 63 6.19 2.53 8.57
N PHE A 64 6.55 1.26 8.48
CA PHE A 64 5.76 0.13 8.96
C PHE A 64 6.24 -0.34 10.33
N HIS A 65 5.29 -0.61 11.22
CA HIS A 65 5.59 -1.26 12.50
C HIS A 65 5.98 -2.71 12.26
N ASN A 66 7.07 -3.16 12.90
CA ASN A 66 7.55 -4.52 12.80
C ASN A 66 7.26 -5.30 14.09
N LYS A 67 6.05 -5.86 14.17
CA LYS A 67 5.57 -6.63 15.34
C LYS A 67 5.98 -8.11 15.31
N GLY A 68 6.95 -8.46 14.46
CA GLY A 68 7.31 -9.83 14.09
C GLY A 68 6.52 -10.32 12.87
N ASP A 69 6.96 -11.43 12.27
CA ASP A 69 6.33 -12.01 11.08
C ASP A 69 5.01 -12.71 11.49
N PRO A 70 3.84 -12.21 11.03
CA PRO A 70 2.56 -12.87 11.26
C PRO A 70 2.38 -14.13 10.41
N GLY A 71 3.27 -14.38 9.44
CA GLY A 71 3.19 -15.49 8.51
C GLY A 71 2.08 -15.30 7.47
N TYR A 72 1.41 -16.39 7.14
CA TYR A 72 0.36 -16.45 6.14
C TYR A 72 -0.99 -16.71 6.80
N ALA A 73 -2.07 -16.33 6.12
CA ALA A 73 -3.42 -16.75 6.48
C ALA A 73 -3.55 -18.28 6.41
N ASP A 74 -4.59 -18.83 7.00
CA ASP A 74 -4.86 -20.29 7.02
C ASP A 74 -4.94 -20.90 5.61
N ASP A 75 -5.34 -20.08 4.62
CA ASP A 75 -5.38 -20.44 3.20
C ASP A 75 -3.98 -20.58 2.56
N ARG A 76 -2.91 -20.20 3.27
CA ARG A 76 -1.50 -20.17 2.86
C ARG A 76 -1.19 -19.31 1.62
N ILE A 77 -2.19 -18.57 1.15
CA ILE A 77 -2.12 -17.73 -0.04
C ILE A 77 -1.80 -16.30 0.38
N ARG A 78 -2.50 -15.79 1.40
CA ARG A 78 -2.39 -14.38 1.78
C ARG A 78 -1.29 -14.18 2.79
N ASP A 79 -0.26 -13.45 2.40
CA ASP A 79 0.78 -12.95 3.29
C ASP A 79 0.19 -11.87 4.22
N LEU A 80 0.38 -12.05 5.53
CA LEU A 80 -0.16 -11.17 6.55
C LEU A 80 0.80 -10.05 6.93
N ASP A 81 2.05 -10.08 6.45
CA ASP A 81 3.02 -9.02 6.66
C ASP A 81 2.70 -7.84 5.73
N ARG A 82 2.13 -6.78 6.32
CA ARG A 82 1.72 -5.58 5.59
C ARG A 82 2.88 -4.88 4.90
N SER A 83 4.06 -4.84 5.53
CA SER A 83 5.24 -4.20 4.94
C SER A 83 5.71 -4.95 3.71
N ARG A 84 5.74 -6.29 3.80
CA ARG A 84 6.14 -7.19 2.71
C ARG A 84 5.17 -7.11 1.53
N CYS A 85 3.86 -7.17 1.82
CA CYS A 85 2.81 -7.03 0.81
C CYS A 85 2.88 -5.68 0.09
N GLU A 86 2.99 -4.58 0.82
CA GLU A 86 2.93 -3.25 0.20
C GLU A 86 4.21 -2.90 -0.59
N ILE A 87 5.40 -3.27 -0.10
CA ILE A 87 6.65 -3.12 -0.86
C ILE A 87 6.58 -3.93 -2.16
N ARG A 88 6.14 -5.19 -2.10
CA ARG A 88 5.98 -6.05 -3.28
C ARG A 88 4.98 -5.45 -4.27
N ALA A 89 3.85 -4.96 -3.80
CA ALA A 89 2.85 -4.32 -4.64
C ALA A 89 3.46 -3.14 -5.40
N TYR A 90 4.13 -2.20 -4.72
CA TYR A 90 4.76 -1.06 -5.38
C TYR A 90 5.89 -1.44 -6.35
N CYS A 91 6.70 -2.46 -6.02
CA CYS A 91 7.69 -2.98 -6.96
C CYS A 91 7.04 -3.51 -8.24
N THR A 92 5.94 -4.28 -8.12
CA THR A 92 5.20 -4.78 -9.28
C THR A 92 4.57 -3.63 -10.08
N LEU A 93 3.89 -2.69 -9.41
CA LEU A 93 3.28 -1.52 -10.06
C LEU A 93 4.32 -0.69 -10.84
N LYS A 94 5.53 -0.53 -10.28
CA LYS A 94 6.62 0.19 -10.95
C LYS A 94 7.16 -0.58 -12.16
N ARG A 95 7.38 -1.90 -12.06
CA ARG A 95 7.82 -2.73 -13.19
C ARG A 95 6.81 -2.76 -14.34
N SER A 96 5.53 -2.81 -13.99
CA SER A 96 4.42 -2.77 -14.94
C SER A 96 4.17 -1.37 -15.51
N LYS A 97 5.02 -0.37 -15.19
CA LYS A 97 4.93 1.02 -15.67
C LYS A 97 3.63 1.75 -15.30
N LEU A 98 2.89 1.25 -14.31
CA LEU A 98 1.64 1.85 -13.85
C LEU A 98 1.87 3.16 -13.09
N CYS A 99 3.00 3.26 -12.38
CA CYS A 99 3.47 4.53 -11.79
C CYS A 99 3.74 5.58 -12.88
N ASP A 100 4.44 5.19 -13.95
CA ASP A 100 4.82 6.11 -15.03
C ASP A 100 3.60 6.55 -15.85
N ALA A 101 2.58 5.68 -15.96
CA ALA A 101 1.30 5.99 -16.57
C ALA A 101 0.39 6.89 -15.70
N GLY A 102 0.78 7.19 -14.45
CA GLY A 102 0.00 8.02 -13.53
C GLY A 102 -1.26 7.34 -12.98
N VAL A 103 -1.33 6.01 -13.05
CA VAL A 103 -2.46 5.22 -12.50
C VAL A 103 -2.39 5.16 -10.98
N VAL A 104 -1.18 5.09 -10.45
CA VAL A 104 -0.85 5.07 -9.02
C VAL A 104 0.25 6.12 -8.74
N PRO A 105 0.41 6.59 -7.50
CA PRO A 105 1.50 7.51 -7.14
C PRO A 105 2.86 6.95 -7.53
N ASN A 106 3.79 7.82 -7.93
CA ASN A 106 5.16 7.38 -8.24
C ASN A 106 5.82 6.72 -7.02
N PHE A 107 6.40 5.55 -7.25
CA PHE A 107 7.24 4.83 -6.29
C PHE A 107 8.71 5.14 -6.52
N TYR A 108 9.38 5.67 -5.49
CA TYR A 108 10.81 6.01 -5.55
C TYR A 108 11.72 4.91 -5.00
N GLY A 109 11.17 4.02 -4.18
CA GLY A 109 11.89 2.88 -3.63
C GLY A 109 11.51 2.56 -2.19
N PHE A 110 12.16 1.54 -1.65
CA PHE A 110 11.98 1.09 -0.28
C PHE A 110 13.31 0.97 0.46
N MET A 111 13.27 1.10 1.79
CA MET A 111 14.39 0.85 2.68
C MET A 111 13.97 -0.17 3.74
N LEU A 112 14.88 -1.06 4.10
CA LEU A 112 14.65 -2.10 5.09
C LEU A 112 15.51 -1.85 6.32
N ALA A 113 15.07 -2.35 7.48
CA ALA A 113 15.78 -2.33 8.74
C ALA A 113 16.34 -0.94 9.12
N ILE A 114 15.46 0.07 9.13
CA ILE A 114 15.82 1.43 9.53
C ILE A 114 16.07 1.46 11.04
N ASP A 115 17.18 2.04 11.49
CA ASP A 115 17.36 2.34 12.91
C ASP A 115 16.49 3.55 13.28
N PRO A 116 15.50 3.41 14.17
CA PRO A 116 14.67 4.54 14.57
C PRO A 116 15.45 5.70 15.21
N ALA A 117 16.65 5.43 15.74
CA ALA A 117 17.52 6.44 16.31
C ALA A 117 18.06 7.43 15.25
N ASP A 118 18.21 7.00 13.99
CA ASP A 118 18.69 7.84 12.89
C ASP A 118 17.73 9.00 12.55
N CYS A 119 16.49 8.90 13.00
CA CYS A 119 15.42 9.83 12.66
C CYS A 119 14.56 10.21 13.89
N ALA A 120 15.19 10.29 15.05
CA ALA A 120 14.55 10.78 16.26
C ALA A 120 14.15 12.28 16.11
N PRO A 121 12.99 12.71 16.63
CA PRO A 121 12.01 11.94 17.40
C PRO A 121 10.93 11.26 16.54
N TYR A 122 10.91 11.47 15.22
CA TYR A 122 9.80 11.08 14.35
C TYR A 122 9.54 9.57 14.31
N LEU A 123 10.59 8.76 14.50
CA LEU A 123 10.49 7.30 14.52
C LEU A 123 10.52 6.70 15.94
N ASP A 124 10.37 7.49 17.00
CA ASP A 124 10.47 6.97 18.38
C ASP A 124 9.42 5.90 18.68
N ALA A 125 8.23 5.98 18.07
CA ALA A 125 7.17 4.99 18.21
C ALA A 125 7.57 3.58 17.74
N PHE A 126 8.59 3.44 16.89
CA PHE A 126 9.06 2.16 16.34
C PHE A 126 10.17 1.52 17.20
N ARG A 127 10.75 2.23 18.18
CA ARG A 127 11.83 1.71 19.03
C ARG A 127 11.45 0.49 19.87
N HIS A 128 10.15 0.32 20.12
CA HIS A 128 9.62 -0.77 20.96
C HIS A 128 9.02 -1.92 20.14
N ASP A 129 9.14 -1.87 18.81
CA ASP A 129 8.75 -2.97 17.96
C ASP A 129 9.70 -4.17 18.12
N LYS A 130 9.26 -5.36 17.71
CA LYS A 130 10.06 -6.59 17.84
C LYS A 130 11.23 -6.62 16.85
N GLY A 131 11.11 -5.89 15.74
CA GLY A 131 12.15 -5.75 14.74
C GLY A 131 12.25 -4.31 14.25
N LEU A 132 13.25 -4.04 13.41
CA LEU A 132 13.44 -2.73 12.82
C LEU A 132 12.36 -2.45 11.77
N PRO A 133 11.86 -1.21 11.67
CA PRO A 133 10.85 -0.83 10.69
C PRO A 133 11.38 -0.88 9.26
N HIS A 134 10.45 -1.06 8.33
CA HIS A 134 10.64 -0.88 6.90
C HIS A 134 9.97 0.41 6.45
N ALA A 135 10.40 0.98 5.33
CA ALA A 135 9.71 2.14 4.76
C ALA A 135 9.64 2.10 3.23
N ILE A 136 8.63 2.78 2.69
CA ILE A 136 8.53 3.14 1.28
C ILE A 136 8.54 4.65 1.13
N LEU A 137 9.12 5.13 0.04
CA LEU A 137 9.09 6.52 -0.38
C LEU A 137 8.26 6.66 -1.66
N ILE A 138 7.16 7.41 -1.59
CA ILE A 138 6.22 7.60 -2.70
C ILE A 138 5.94 9.08 -2.96
N GLU A 139 5.30 9.36 -4.08
CA GLU A 139 4.84 10.67 -4.48
C GLU A 139 3.85 11.27 -3.48
N TYR A 140 4.08 12.53 -3.12
CA TYR A 140 3.11 13.31 -2.39
C TYR A 140 2.10 13.92 -3.35
N LEU A 141 0.82 13.59 -3.13
CA LEU A 141 -0.30 14.20 -3.83
C LEU A 141 -0.87 15.33 -2.94
N PRO A 142 -0.78 16.60 -3.34
CA PRO A 142 -1.25 17.69 -2.50
C PRO A 142 -2.78 17.68 -2.41
N LYS A 143 -3.29 17.72 -1.16
CA LYS A 143 -4.72 17.87 -0.84
C LYS A 143 -5.61 16.81 -1.54
N PRO A 144 -5.35 15.50 -1.34
CA PRO A 144 -6.17 14.47 -1.95
C PRO A 144 -7.59 14.55 -1.40
N LEU A 145 -8.58 14.51 -2.29
CA LEU A 145 -9.99 14.47 -1.90
C LEU A 145 -10.49 13.04 -1.99
N VAL A 146 -10.99 12.52 -0.86
CA VAL A 146 -11.68 11.24 -0.83
C VAL A 146 -12.90 11.32 -1.74
N MET A 147 -13.07 10.33 -2.61
CA MET A 147 -14.27 10.23 -3.44
C MET A 147 -15.46 9.84 -2.57
N ASN A 148 -16.48 10.69 -2.52
CA ASN A 148 -17.73 10.51 -1.78
C ASN A 148 -18.88 11.16 -2.55
N CYS A 149 -20.11 11.13 -2.02
CA CYS A 149 -21.29 11.65 -2.74
C CYS A 149 -21.24 13.17 -3.00
N VAL A 150 -20.37 13.93 -2.32
CA VAL A 150 -20.15 15.36 -2.59
C VAL A 150 -19.07 15.57 -3.63
N THR A 151 -17.95 14.85 -3.53
CA THR A 151 -16.78 15.01 -4.43
C THR A 151 -16.86 14.15 -5.70
N TYR A 152 -17.88 13.29 -5.80
CA TYR A 152 -18.12 12.40 -6.93
C TYR A 152 -18.34 13.19 -8.23
N THR A 153 -17.73 12.68 -9.29
CA THR A 153 -18.13 12.97 -10.68
C THR A 153 -18.03 11.68 -11.48
N LYS A 154 -18.86 11.53 -12.50
CA LYS A 154 -18.81 10.36 -13.42
C LYS A 154 -17.43 10.19 -14.05
N GLU A 155 -16.77 11.30 -14.40
CA GLU A 155 -15.43 11.28 -14.97
C GLU A 155 -14.38 10.74 -13.97
N ARG A 156 -14.42 11.17 -12.71
CA ARG A 156 -13.51 10.67 -11.67
C ARG A 156 -13.71 9.18 -11.40
N MET A 157 -14.97 8.74 -11.35
CA MET A 157 -15.29 7.32 -11.17
C MET A 157 -14.79 6.50 -12.37
N GLN A 158 -15.01 6.97 -13.60
CA GLN A 158 -14.51 6.29 -14.79
C GLN A 158 -12.97 6.15 -14.78
N LYS A 159 -12.25 7.19 -14.34
CA LYS A 159 -10.79 7.13 -14.17
C LYS A 159 -10.38 6.09 -13.12
N ALA A 160 -11.09 6.01 -11.99
CA ALA A 160 -10.83 5.02 -10.95
C ALA A 160 -11.05 3.58 -11.46
N VAL A 161 -12.18 3.32 -12.13
CA VAL A 161 -12.49 2.02 -12.75
C VAL A 161 -11.44 1.63 -13.78
N ASN A 162 -11.06 2.55 -14.67
CA ASN A 162 -10.05 2.28 -15.68
C ASN A 162 -8.68 2.00 -15.05
N GLY A 163 -8.30 2.76 -14.01
CA GLY A 163 -7.05 2.54 -13.31
C GLY A 163 -6.98 1.18 -12.63
N ILE A 164 -8.06 0.74 -11.98
CA ILE A 164 -8.10 -0.56 -11.31
C ILE A 164 -8.07 -1.71 -12.33
N ARG A 165 -8.82 -1.60 -13.43
CA ARG A 165 -8.71 -2.55 -14.56
C ARG A 165 -7.28 -2.65 -15.08
N GLN A 166 -6.60 -1.51 -15.20
CA GLN A 166 -5.22 -1.48 -15.68
C GLN A 166 -4.25 -2.13 -14.68
N ILE A 167 -4.39 -1.85 -13.38
CA ILE A 167 -3.60 -2.51 -12.33
C ILE A 167 -3.77 -4.02 -12.42
N HIS A 168 -5.00 -4.50 -12.50
CA HIS A 168 -5.26 -5.92 -12.61
C HIS A 168 -4.63 -6.56 -13.83
N PHE A 169 -4.75 -5.90 -14.99
CA PHE A 169 -4.26 -6.43 -16.26
C PHE A 169 -2.73 -6.43 -16.33
N ASP A 170 -2.09 -5.34 -15.89
CA ASP A 170 -0.64 -5.16 -16.06
C ASP A 170 0.17 -5.72 -14.89
N ALA A 171 -0.40 -5.88 -13.68
CA ALA A 171 0.35 -6.26 -12.47
C ALA A 171 0.12 -7.71 -11.99
N TYR A 172 -1.03 -8.35 -12.27
CA TYR A 172 -1.44 -9.57 -11.54
C TYR A 172 -1.97 -10.74 -12.40
N ILE A 173 -1.76 -10.78 -13.71
CA ILE A 173 -2.37 -11.84 -14.54
C ILE A 173 -1.77 -13.24 -14.28
N GLY A 174 -2.53 -14.06 -13.55
CA GLY A 174 -2.71 -15.49 -13.80
C GLY A 174 -4.15 -15.80 -14.26
N LYS A 175 -4.42 -17.04 -14.66
CA LYS A 175 -5.72 -17.45 -15.25
C LYS A 175 -6.89 -17.40 -14.24
N LYS A 176 -6.62 -17.55 -12.93
CA LYS A 176 -7.61 -17.47 -11.84
C LYS A 176 -7.88 -16.03 -11.42
N GLU A 177 -6.96 -15.12 -11.70
CA GLU A 177 -7.07 -13.72 -11.32
C GLU A 177 -8.11 -12.98 -12.19
N ARG A 178 -8.35 -13.40 -13.44
CA ARG A 178 -9.30 -12.73 -14.34
C ARG A 178 -10.74 -12.65 -13.84
N ASP A 179 -11.28 -13.73 -13.27
CA ASP A 179 -12.65 -13.73 -12.73
C ASP A 179 -12.75 -12.80 -11.49
N ARG A 180 -11.64 -12.57 -10.77
CA ARG A 180 -11.58 -11.58 -9.69
C ARG A 180 -11.54 -10.14 -10.22
N ILE A 181 -10.94 -9.90 -11.39
CA ILE A 181 -10.90 -8.56 -12.02
C ILE A 181 -12.31 -8.08 -12.33
N GLU A 182 -13.13 -8.94 -12.93
CA GLU A 182 -14.51 -8.61 -13.29
C GLU A 182 -15.34 -8.31 -12.03
N PHE A 183 -15.25 -9.18 -11.02
CA PHE A 183 -15.92 -8.96 -9.74
C PHE A 183 -15.49 -7.65 -9.05
N GLU A 184 -14.19 -7.39 -8.92
CA GLU A 184 -13.70 -6.16 -8.27
C GLU A 184 -14.12 -4.90 -9.05
N THR A 185 -14.08 -4.97 -10.38
CA THR A 185 -14.58 -3.91 -11.26
C THR A 185 -16.06 -3.63 -11.05
N GLU A 186 -16.91 -4.66 -11.02
CA GLU A 186 -18.35 -4.52 -10.77
C GLU A 186 -18.63 -3.90 -9.40
N VAL A 187 -17.86 -4.28 -8.38
CA VAL A 187 -17.97 -3.70 -7.03
C VAL A 187 -17.68 -2.19 -7.07
N ILE A 188 -16.62 -1.76 -7.77
CA ILE A 188 -16.26 -0.34 -7.88
C ILE A 188 -17.31 0.44 -8.68
N GLU A 189 -17.81 -0.14 -9.78
CA GLU A 189 -18.88 0.47 -10.56
C GLU A 189 -20.17 0.63 -9.73
N SER A 190 -20.48 -0.34 -8.85
CA SER A 190 -21.60 -0.26 -7.91
C SER A 190 -21.45 0.90 -6.92
N PHE A 191 -20.22 1.16 -6.44
CA PHE A 191 -19.93 2.34 -5.62
C PHE A 191 -20.19 3.63 -6.41
N GLY A 192 -19.82 3.67 -7.68
CA GLY A 192 -20.11 4.79 -8.58
C GLY A 192 -21.60 5.15 -8.61
N TRP A 193 -22.46 4.15 -8.79
CA TRP A 193 -23.91 4.34 -8.79
C TRP A 193 -24.43 4.83 -7.43
N MET A 194 -23.96 4.22 -6.34
CA MET A 194 -24.40 4.58 -4.99
C MET A 194 -23.98 6.02 -4.60
N LEU A 195 -22.79 6.47 -5.02
CA LEU A 195 -22.33 7.84 -4.83
C LEU A 195 -23.14 8.84 -5.65
N GLU A 196 -23.45 8.52 -6.90
CA GLU A 196 -24.30 9.34 -7.77
C GLU A 196 -25.70 9.54 -7.17
N GLU A 197 -26.32 8.46 -6.66
CA GLU A 197 -27.62 8.52 -6.00
C GLU A 197 -27.57 9.33 -4.69
N GLY A 198 -26.47 9.21 -3.93
CA GLY A 198 -26.24 10.04 -2.74
C GLY A 198 -26.14 11.53 -3.09
N GLN A 199 -25.46 11.85 -4.19
CA GLN A 199 -25.30 13.22 -4.69
C GLN A 199 -26.64 13.82 -5.12
N LYS A 200 -27.46 13.08 -5.89
CA LYS A 200 -28.81 13.51 -6.30
C LYS A 200 -29.74 13.80 -5.13
N LYS A 201 -29.56 13.08 -4.02
CA LYS A 201 -30.33 13.25 -2.78
C LYS A 201 -29.77 14.33 -1.85
N GLY A 202 -28.64 14.95 -2.19
CA GLY A 202 -27.98 15.95 -1.35
C GLY A 202 -27.49 15.39 -0.01
N LEU A 203 -27.13 14.10 0.05
CA LEU A 203 -26.66 13.48 1.29
C LEU A 203 -25.28 14.03 1.68
N PRO A 204 -25.00 14.20 2.99
CA PRO A 204 -23.66 14.54 3.44
C PRO A 204 -22.66 13.39 3.16
N PRO A 205 -21.34 13.67 3.14
CA PRO A 205 -20.32 12.63 2.98
C PRO A 205 -20.49 11.51 4.01
N ASN A 206 -20.18 10.27 3.63
CA ASN A 206 -20.19 9.08 4.50
C ASN A 206 -21.55 8.74 5.12
N THR A 207 -22.67 9.20 4.54
CA THR A 207 -24.04 8.87 5.02
C THR A 207 -24.40 7.40 4.83
N LYS A 208 -23.75 6.73 3.88
CA LYS A 208 -23.88 5.28 3.67
C LYS A 208 -22.50 4.67 3.77
N TYR A 209 -22.45 3.44 4.27
CA TYR A 209 -21.30 2.57 4.04
C TYR A 209 -21.29 2.25 2.54
N TYR A 210 -20.55 3.09 1.80
CA TYR A 210 -20.04 2.75 0.49
C TYR A 210 -18.79 1.92 0.79
#